data_AF-A0A3L6JLR4-F1
#
_entry.id   AF-A0A3L6JLR4-F1
#
_cell.length_a   1.000
_cell.length_b   1.000
_cell.length_c   1.000
_cell.angle_alpha   90.00
_cell.angle_beta   90.00
_cell.angle_gamma   90.00
#
_symmetry.space_group_name_H-M   'P 1'
#
loop_
_entity.id
_entity.type
_entity.pdbx_description
1 polymer ?
#
loop_
_entity_poly.entity_id
_entity_poly.type
_entity_poly.pdbx_seq_one_letter_code
_entity_poly.pdbx_strand_id
1 'polypeptide(L)'
;MSRMAVRSFPRTHNKPPKWILLVPFILMVGGWAMTFVYFLQFLGSIIALTGALTIFLVGAVYADLWASYRRTQQLIKGRQEEGRVTSAAADIPPAEDPFEETFGEE
;
A
#
# COMPACT_ATOMS: atom_id res chain seq x y z
N MET A 1 25.33 26.31 8.12
CA MET A 1 23.86 26.21 8.26
C MET A 1 23.40 25.05 7.37
N SER A 2 22.81 24.04 8.02
CA SER A 2 22.64 22.68 7.49
C SER A 2 21.58 22.62 6.38
N ARG A 3 21.85 21.78 5.38
CA ARG A 3 21.05 21.60 4.16
C ARG A 3 19.62 21.18 4.53
N MET A 4 18.62 21.85 3.97
CA MET A 4 17.20 21.49 4.07
C MET A 4 16.98 20.18 3.30
N ALA A 5 17.24 19.06 3.97
CA ALA A 5 16.95 17.74 3.45
C ALA A 5 15.44 17.53 3.54
N VAL A 6 14.73 17.77 2.44
CA VAL A 6 13.36 17.30 2.26
C VAL A 6 13.37 15.79 2.48
N ARG A 7 12.98 15.36 3.68
CA ARG A 7 13.02 13.96 4.05
C ARG A 7 11.76 13.30 3.48
N SER A 8 11.90 12.71 2.31
CA SER A 8 10.85 11.98 1.63
C SER A 8 10.48 10.73 2.44
N PHE A 9 9.33 10.77 3.11
CA PHE A 9 8.61 9.61 3.65
C PHE A 9 9.29 8.83 4.80
N PRO A 10 8.51 8.13 5.64
CA PRO A 10 9.04 7.30 6.73
C PRO A 10 9.97 6.20 6.17
N ARG A 11 11.15 6.04 6.79
CA ARG A 11 12.18 5.06 6.41
C ARG A 11 11.79 3.60 6.71
N THR A 12 10.77 3.38 7.52
CA THR A 12 10.37 2.05 7.99
C THR A 12 9.27 1.48 7.12
N HIS A 13 9.68 0.77 6.07
CA HIS A 13 8.77 -0.03 5.26
C HIS A 13 8.67 -1.43 5.88
N ASN A 14 7.80 -1.62 6.87
CA ASN A 14 7.43 -2.95 7.33
C ASN A 14 6.57 -3.61 6.24
N LYS A 15 7.23 -4.24 5.26
CA LYS A 15 6.56 -4.97 4.19
C LYS A 15 5.88 -6.19 4.80
N PRO A 16 4.56 -6.37 4.61
CA PRO A 16 3.93 -7.62 4.99
C PRO A 16 4.59 -8.76 4.20
N PRO A 17 4.73 -9.96 4.80
CA PRO A 17 5.38 -11.08 4.14
C PRO A 17 4.61 -11.50 2.88
N LYS A 18 5.27 -11.46 1.71
CA LYS A 18 4.62 -11.77 0.42
C LYS A 18 4.08 -13.19 0.32
N TRP A 19 4.60 -14.13 1.10
CA TRP A 19 4.17 -15.53 1.10
C TRP A 19 2.71 -15.72 1.55
N ILE A 20 2.15 -14.79 2.33
CA ILE A 20 0.75 -14.86 2.76
C ILE A 20 -0.22 -14.76 1.56
N LEU A 21 0.19 -14.08 0.47
CA LEU A 21 -0.57 -14.03 -0.78
C LEU A 21 -0.66 -15.37 -1.51
N LEU A 22 0.17 -16.36 -1.14
CA LEU A 22 0.11 -17.71 -1.72
C LEU A 22 -0.97 -18.58 -1.09
N VAL A 23 -1.39 -18.29 0.15
CA VAL A 23 -2.43 -19.05 0.86
C VAL A 23 -3.71 -19.22 0.03
N PRO A 24 -4.33 -18.16 -0.52
CA PRO A 24 -5.57 -18.31 -1.26
C PRO A 24 -5.37 -19.08 -2.59
N PHE A 25 -4.18 -19.01 -3.19
CA PHE A 25 -3.82 -19.81 -4.38
C PHE A 25 -3.70 -21.29 -4.04
N ILE A 26 -3.04 -21.62 -2.93
CA ILE A 26 -2.89 -23.00 -2.44
C ILE A 26 -4.26 -23.58 -2.08
N LEU A 27 -5.14 -22.79 -1.45
CA LEU A 27 -6.51 -23.21 -1.16
C LEU A 27 -7.29 -23.48 -2.46
N MET A 28 -7.19 -22.61 -3.46
CA MET A 28 -7.86 -22.80 -4.75
C MET A 28 -7.40 -24.09 -5.44
N VAL A 29 -6.09 -24.28 -5.59
CA VAL A 29 -5.50 -25.44 -6.27
C VAL A 29 -5.71 -26.73 -5.47
N GLY A 30 -5.55 -26.66 -4.15
CA GLY A 30 -5.75 -27.80 -3.24
C GLY A 30 -7.20 -28.25 -3.20
N GLY A 31 -8.15 -27.31 -3.10
CA GLY A 31 -9.58 -27.60 -3.18
C GLY A 31 -9.95 -28.22 -4.52
N TRP A 32 -9.43 -27.67 -5.63
CA TRP A 32 -9.63 -28.25 -6.96
C TRP A 32 -9.07 -29.68 -7.07
N ALA A 33 -7.87 -29.93 -6.55
CA ALA A 33 -7.28 -31.28 -6.54
C ALA A 33 -8.10 -32.27 -5.70
N MET A 34 -8.72 -31.84 -4.61
CA MET A 34 -9.62 -32.67 -3.82
C MET A 34 -10.88 -33.11 -4.58
N THR A 35 -11.28 -32.39 -5.64
CA THR A 35 -12.46 -32.78 -6.44
C THR A 35 -12.28 -34.08 -7.23
N PHE A 36 -11.04 -34.54 -7.42
CA PHE A 36 -10.76 -35.83 -8.07
C PHE A 36 -11.04 -37.03 -7.15
N VAL A 37 -11.26 -36.81 -5.85
CA VAL A 37 -11.62 -37.86 -4.90
C VAL A 37 -13.11 -37.70 -4.56
N TYR A 38 -13.93 -38.67 -4.95
CA TYR A 38 -15.40 -38.62 -4.83
C TYR A 38 -15.89 -38.22 -3.43
N PHE A 39 -15.29 -38.78 -2.36
CA PHE A 39 -15.65 -38.46 -0.98
C PHE A 39 -15.34 -37.00 -0.59
N LEU A 40 -14.28 -36.43 -1.14
CA LEU A 40 -13.86 -35.05 -0.86
C LEU A 40 -14.43 -34.03 -1.85
N GLN A 41 -15.20 -34.46 -2.86
CA GLN A 41 -15.60 -33.60 -3.97
C GLN A 41 -16.39 -32.36 -3.52
N PHE A 42 -17.33 -32.53 -2.59
CA PHE A 42 -18.11 -31.42 -2.03
C PHE A 42 -17.25 -30.47 -1.18
N LEU A 43 -16.34 -31.01 -0.38
CA LEU A 43 -15.46 -30.19 0.46
C LEU A 43 -14.42 -29.44 -0.40
N GLY A 44 -13.87 -30.13 -1.41
CA GLY A 44 -12.92 -29.58 -2.36
C GLY A 44 -13.52 -28.43 -3.16
N SER A 45 -14.77 -28.53 -3.61
CA SER A 45 -15.44 -27.44 -4.31
C SER A 45 -15.68 -26.21 -3.44
N ILE A 46 -16.06 -26.39 -2.16
CA ILE A 46 -16.18 -25.28 -1.20
C ILE A 46 -14.83 -24.59 -1.00
N ILE A 47 -13.77 -25.37 -0.71
CA ILE A 47 -12.42 -24.83 -0.48
C ILE A 47 -11.92 -24.09 -1.72
N ALA A 48 -12.12 -24.65 -2.92
CA ALA A 48 -11.72 -24.03 -4.17
C ALA A 48 -12.46 -22.70 -4.40
N LEU A 49 -13.76 -22.66 -4.12
CA LEU A 49 -14.59 -21.45 -4.26
C LEU A 49 -14.17 -20.37 -3.26
N THR A 50 -13.87 -20.74 -2.01
CA THR A 50 -13.32 -19.82 -1.00
C THR A 50 -11.96 -19.28 -1.44
N GLY A 51 -11.09 -20.12 -1.99
CA GLY A 51 -9.81 -19.71 -2.58
C GLY A 51 -10.01 -18.68 -3.69
N ALA A 52 -10.88 -18.96 -4.65
CA ALA A 52 -11.18 -18.03 -5.74
C ALA A 52 -11.74 -16.69 -5.23
N LEU A 53 -12.66 -16.72 -4.27
CA LEU A 53 -13.29 -15.53 -3.71
C LEU A 53 -12.26 -14.66 -2.95
N THR A 54 -11.38 -15.28 -2.17
CA THR A 54 -10.31 -14.57 -1.47
C THR A 54 -9.28 -13.96 -2.43
N ILE A 55 -8.87 -14.66 -3.50
CA ILE A 55 -8.02 -14.09 -4.56
C ILE A 55 -8.70 -12.86 -5.17
N PHE A 56 -9.99 -12.97 -5.48
CA PHE A 56 -10.75 -11.86 -6.06
C PHE A 56 -10.79 -10.64 -5.13
N LEU A 57 -11.11 -10.82 -3.84
CA LEU A 57 -11.12 -9.71 -2.88
C LEU A 57 -9.75 -9.04 -2.77
N VAL A 58 -8.69 -9.83 -2.61
CA VAL A 58 -7.33 -9.29 -2.52
C VAL A 58 -6.96 -8.56 -3.81
N GLY A 59 -7.27 -9.13 -4.96
CA GLY A 59 -7.05 -8.50 -6.27
C GLY A 59 -7.79 -7.17 -6.42
N ALA A 60 -9.06 -7.11 -6.00
CA ALA A 60 -9.86 -5.89 -6.03
C ALA A 60 -9.27 -4.80 -5.12
N VAL A 61 -8.88 -5.15 -3.89
CA VAL A 61 -8.24 -4.21 -2.95
C VAL A 61 -6.90 -3.70 -3.50
N TYR A 62 -6.08 -4.57 -4.09
CA TYR A 62 -4.83 -4.15 -4.72
C TYR A 62 -5.05 -3.22 -5.91
N ALA A 63 -6.07 -3.50 -6.73
CA ALA A 63 -6.43 -2.63 -7.85
C ALA A 63 -6.86 -1.23 -7.36
N ASP A 64 -7.64 -1.16 -6.28
CA ASP A 64 -8.10 0.09 -5.68
C ASP A 64 -6.94 0.89 -5.05
N LEU A 65 -6.07 0.23 -4.29
CA LEU A 65 -4.84 0.83 -3.74
C LEU A 65 -3.90 1.35 -4.84
N TRP A 66 -3.80 0.62 -5.94
CA TRP A 66 -2.96 1.05 -7.06
C TRP A 66 -3.58 2.24 -7.81
N ALA A 67 -4.90 2.29 -7.95
CA ALA A 67 -5.60 3.43 -8.52
C ALA A 67 -5.43 4.69 -7.68
N SER A 68 -5.55 4.59 -6.35
CA SER A 68 -5.34 5.71 -5.43
C SER A 68 -3.89 6.19 -5.45
N TYR A 69 -2.92 5.27 -5.41
CA TYR A 69 -1.49 5.61 -5.51
C TYR A 69 -1.17 6.38 -6.80
N ARG A 70 -1.70 5.96 -7.95
CA ARG A 70 -1.49 6.67 -9.22
C ARG A 70 -2.07 8.09 -9.20
N ARG A 71 -3.26 8.28 -8.60
CA ARG A 71 -3.85 9.62 -8.43
C ARG A 71 -3.00 10.51 -7.51
N THR A 72 -2.51 9.98 -6.39
CA THR A 72 -1.62 10.73 -5.48
C THR A 72 -0.32 11.13 -6.17
N GLN A 73 0.28 10.22 -6.95
CA GLN A 73 1.48 10.54 -7.75
C GLN A 73 1.21 11.62 -8.80
N GLN A 74 0.05 11.63 -9.44
CA GLN A 74 -0.33 12.68 -10.39
C GLN A 74 -0.49 14.04 -9.70
N LEU A 75 -1.12 14.11 -8.53
CA LEU A 75 -1.25 15.35 -7.76
C LEU A 75 0.09 15.89 -7.25
N ILE A 76 1.00 15.01 -6.81
CA ILE A 76 2.35 15.40 -6.40
C ILE A 76 3.13 15.97 -7.57
N LYS A 77 3.05 15.33 -8.76
CA LYS A 77 3.69 15.85 -9.97
C LYS A 77 3.14 17.22 -10.37
N GLY A 78 1.81 17.40 -10.33
CA GLY A 78 1.19 18.70 -10.59
C GLY A 78 1.72 19.80 -9.65
N ARG A 79 1.83 19.53 -8.35
CA ARG A 79 2.41 20.49 -7.39
C ARG A 79 3.90 20.73 -7.57
N GLN A 80 4.67 19.73 -8.02
CA GLN A 80 6.09 19.91 -8.32
C GLN A 80 6.29 20.77 -9.58
N GLU A 81 5.42 20.61 -10.58
CA GLU A 81 5.42 21.43 -11.78
C GLU A 81 5.00 22.88 -11.47
N GLU A 82 3.96 23.08 -10.67
CA GLU A 82 3.51 24.41 -10.22
C GLU A 82 4.50 25.09 -9.25
N GLY A 83 5.03 24.36 -8.26
CA GLY A 83 6.00 24.88 -7.29
C GLY A 83 7.35 25.24 -7.92
N ARG A 84 7.75 24.55 -9.00
CA ARG A 84 8.94 24.93 -9.78
C ARG A 84 8.77 26.26 -10.52
N VAL A 85 7.54 26.71 -10.79
CA VAL A 85 7.26 28.03 -11.39
C VAL A 85 7.37 29.14 -10.33
N THR A 86 7.07 28.85 -9.05
CA THR A 86 7.04 29.86 -7.98
C THR A 86 8.38 30.02 -7.23
N SER A 87 9.25 29.00 -7.17
CA SER A 87 10.54 29.07 -6.46
C SER A 87 11.63 29.95 -7.10
N ALA A 88 11.30 30.77 -8.11
CA ALA A 88 12.18 31.82 -8.60
C ALA A 88 12.07 33.13 -7.78
N ALA A 89 11.12 33.25 -6.84
CA ALA A 89 10.90 34.48 -6.10
C ALA A 89 10.50 34.25 -4.63
N ALA A 90 11.16 35.01 -3.75
CA ALA A 90 10.81 35.34 -2.37
C ALA A 90 11.32 34.42 -1.24
N ASP A 91 12.45 34.84 -0.66
CA ASP A 91 12.89 34.59 0.71
C ASP A 91 11.88 35.18 1.72
N ILE A 92 11.29 34.35 2.58
CA ILE A 92 10.43 34.77 3.71
C ILE A 92 10.77 33.92 4.96
N PRO A 93 10.84 34.48 6.19
CA PRO A 93 11.38 33.82 7.38
C PRO A 93 10.43 32.75 7.97
N PRO A 94 10.97 31.79 8.76
CA PRO A 94 10.20 30.66 9.28
C PRO A 94 9.33 31.09 10.47
N ALA A 95 8.03 30.82 10.40
CA ALA A 95 7.15 30.83 11.58
C ALA A 95 7.28 29.47 12.31
N GLU A 96 7.40 29.51 13.63
CA GLU A 96 7.47 28.32 14.51
C GLU A 96 6.22 27.42 14.36
N ASP A 97 6.46 26.11 14.31
CA ASP A 97 5.48 25.05 14.03
C ASP A 97 4.55 24.80 15.24
N PRO A 98 3.21 24.92 15.10
CA PRO A 98 2.25 24.70 16.20
C PRO A 98 2.03 23.22 16.56
N PHE A 99 2.72 22.26 15.94
CA PHE A 99 2.58 20.82 16.20
C PHE A 99 3.80 20.17 16.87
N GLU A 100 4.87 20.93 17.13
CA GLU A 100 5.97 20.45 17.98
C GLU A 100 5.62 20.65 19.47
N GLU A 101 5.01 19.65 20.10
CA GLU A 101 5.03 19.56 21.57
C GLU A 101 6.44 19.16 22.00
N THR A 102 7.19 20.10 22.57
CA THR A 102 8.44 19.84 23.29
C THR A 102 8.15 18.94 24.50
N PHE A 103 8.41 17.64 24.36
CA PHE A 103 8.64 16.79 25.54
C PHE A 103 9.96 17.23 26.16
N GLY A 104 9.87 17.99 27.25
CA GLY A 104 11.02 18.34 28.08
C GLY A 104 11.67 17.06 28.60
N GLU A 105 12.93 16.85 28.25
CA GLU A 105 13.80 15.89 28.92
C GLU A 105 14.13 16.46 30.31
N GLU A 106 13.63 15.82 31.37
CA GLU A 106 14.28 15.82 32.69
C GLU A 106 15.26 14.65 32.78
#